data_AF-A0A0D3BF04-F1
#
_entry.id   AF-A0A0D3BF04-F1
#
_cell.length_a   1.000
_cell.length_b   1.000
_cell.length_c   1.000
_cell.angle_alpha   90.00
_cell.angle_beta   90.00
_cell.angle_gamma   90.00
#
_symmetry.space_group_name_H-M   'P 1'
#
loop_
_entity.id
_entity.type
_entity.pdbx_description
1 polymer ?
#
loop_
_entity_poly.entity_id
_entity_poly.type
_entity_poly.pdbx_seq_one_letter_code
_entity_poly.pdbx_strand_id
1 'polypeptide(L)'
;MTDNVGIPSRCWCGKGIVTYVSKTEENPYKKFFRCEIGLKRKKEQHLFKWVDEALLDEIQRMHEQQSSMAEEIEYLRSSLKKTVEEAVIEHKKSGDVGLIGSILTILYLWIKS
;
A
#
# COMPACT_ATOMS: atom_id res chain seq x y z
N MET A 1 16.70 14.70 -12.84
CA MET A 1 15.77 15.59 -12.15
C MET A 1 15.03 14.72 -11.15
N THR A 2 15.21 14.94 -9.85
CA THR A 2 14.45 14.16 -8.85
C THR A 2 13.10 14.84 -8.76
N ASP A 3 12.09 14.24 -9.39
CA ASP A 3 10.71 14.67 -9.25
C ASP A 3 10.34 14.55 -7.77
N ASN A 4 10.40 15.68 -7.06
CA ASN A 4 10.08 15.76 -5.64
C ASN A 4 8.55 15.72 -5.49
N VAL A 5 7.92 14.60 -5.83
CA VAL A 5 6.48 14.41 -5.64
C VAL A 5 6.23 14.33 -4.14
N GLY A 6 5.36 15.21 -3.61
CA GLY A 6 5.02 15.25 -2.19
C GLY A 6 5.94 16.05 -1.29
N ILE A 7 5.98 15.63 -0.01
CA ILE A 7 6.80 16.23 1.03
C ILE A 7 8.26 15.77 0.87
N PRO A 8 9.19 16.70 0.59
CA PRO A 8 10.58 16.33 0.37
C PRO A 8 11.31 16.01 1.68
N SER A 9 12.01 14.88 1.72
CA SER A 9 12.81 14.45 2.87
C SER A 9 14.29 14.84 2.78
N ARG A 10 14.84 14.98 1.56
CA ARG A 10 16.25 15.31 1.32
C ARG A 10 16.44 16.05 -0.01
N CYS A 11 17.45 16.91 -0.10
CA CYS A 11 17.86 17.51 -1.36
C CYS A 11 18.79 16.56 -2.13
N TRP A 12 18.86 16.68 -3.47
CA TRP A 12 19.82 15.94 -4.31
C TRP A 12 21.29 16.08 -3.86
N CYS A 13 21.66 17.15 -3.16
CA CYS A 13 23.00 17.36 -2.60
C CYS A 13 23.27 16.59 -1.30
N GLY A 14 22.33 15.77 -0.85
CA GLY A 14 22.42 14.96 0.36
C GLY A 14 22.09 15.69 1.66
N LYS A 15 21.89 17.01 1.64
CA LYS A 15 21.54 17.80 2.84
C LYS A 15 20.04 17.75 3.15
N GLY A 16 19.72 18.06 4.40
CA GLY A 16 18.36 18.10 4.91
C GLY A 16 17.52 19.22 4.31
N ILE A 17 16.23 19.16 4.58
CA ILE A 17 15.23 20.16 4.18
C ILE A 17 14.80 20.96 5.40
N VAL A 18 14.69 22.27 5.24
CA VAL A 18 14.26 23.22 6.27
C VAL A 18 13.02 23.94 5.77
N THR A 19 12.07 24.24 6.68
CA THR A 19 10.88 25.02 6.37
C THR A 19 11.14 26.50 6.64
N TYR A 20 10.81 27.35 5.68
CA TYR A 20 10.93 28.80 5.76
C TYR A 20 9.58 29.47 5.56
N VAL A 21 9.49 30.73 5.96
CA VAL A 21 8.35 31.61 5.72
C VAL A 21 8.78 32.68 4.71
N SER A 22 8.01 32.83 3.64
CA SER A 22 8.22 33.86 2.63
C SER A 22 7.97 35.25 3.22
N LYS A 23 8.86 36.17 2.85
CA LYS A 23 8.80 37.59 3.21
C LYS A 23 8.59 38.48 1.98
N THR A 24 8.26 37.89 0.82
CA THR A 24 8.02 38.66 -0.40
C THR A 24 6.61 39.24 -0.39
N GLU A 25 6.41 40.37 -1.05
CA GLU A 25 5.10 41.04 -1.14
C GLU A 25 4.09 40.21 -1.95
N GLU A 26 4.56 39.41 -2.91
CA GLU A 26 3.70 38.56 -3.75
C GLU A 26 3.21 37.32 -3.01
N ASN A 27 3.98 36.81 -2.06
CA ASN A 27 3.66 35.60 -1.30
C ASN A 27 3.94 35.83 0.19
N PRO A 28 3.27 36.78 0.85
CA PRO A 28 3.55 37.11 2.24
C PRO A 28 3.14 35.93 3.14
N TYR A 29 3.99 35.57 4.09
CA TYR A 29 3.77 34.51 5.08
C TYR A 29 3.62 33.08 4.54
N LYS A 30 3.74 32.87 3.21
CA LYS A 30 3.63 31.54 2.61
C LYS A 30 4.83 30.67 3.00
N LYS A 31 4.59 29.43 3.42
CA LYS A 31 5.66 28.50 3.85
C LYS A 31 6.21 27.69 2.68
N PHE A 32 7.52 27.48 2.66
CA PHE A 32 8.19 26.63 1.66
C PHE A 32 9.27 25.75 2.28
N PHE A 33 9.46 24.58 1.70
CA PHE A 33 10.58 23.68 1.93
C PHE A 33 11.79 24.11 1.11
N ARG A 34 12.98 24.11 1.72
CA ARG A 34 14.24 24.41 1.02
C ARG A 34 15.41 23.61 1.57
N CYS A 35 16.36 23.30 0.72
CA CYS A 35 17.65 22.72 1.15
C CYS A 35 18.34 23.60 2.20
N GLU A 36 18.85 22.96 3.26
CA GLU A 36 19.58 23.59 4.37
C GLU A 36 20.74 24.50 3.91
N ILE A 37 21.50 24.08 2.90
CA ILE A 37 22.62 24.85 2.36
C ILE A 37 22.25 25.68 1.12
N GLY A 38 21.02 25.54 0.62
CA GLY A 38 20.60 26.14 -0.66
C GLY A 38 20.55 27.67 -0.65
N LEU A 39 20.43 28.29 0.52
CA LEU A 39 20.54 29.75 0.67
C LEU A 39 21.99 30.24 0.57
N LYS A 40 22.95 29.41 0.99
CA LYS A 40 24.39 29.72 0.97
C LYS A 40 24.98 29.49 -0.43
N ARG A 41 24.46 28.50 -1.16
CA ARG A 41 24.93 28.11 -2.50
C ARG A 41 24.01 28.61 -3.60
N LYS A 42 23.90 29.94 -3.77
CA LYS A 42 22.99 30.57 -4.73
C LYS A 42 23.25 30.24 -6.20
N LYS A 43 24.46 29.77 -6.54
CA LYS A 43 24.84 29.36 -7.90
C LYS A 43 24.33 27.95 -8.26
N GLU A 44 23.96 27.15 -7.26
CA GLU A 44 23.44 25.79 -7.42
C GLU A 44 21.91 25.82 -7.27
N GLN A 45 21.18 25.13 -8.15
CA GLN A 45 19.74 24.95 -7.98
C GLN A 45 19.48 23.83 -6.98
N HIS A 46 19.22 24.21 -5.74
CA HIS A 46 18.80 23.29 -4.69
C HIS A 46 17.27 23.20 -4.57
N LEU A 47 16.81 22.19 -3.84
CA LEU A 47 15.39 21.98 -3.58
C LEU A 47 14.72 23.24 -3.06
N PHE A 48 13.61 23.61 -3.70
CA PHE A 48 12.62 24.60 -3.28
C PHE A 48 11.25 24.04 -3.65
N LYS A 49 10.30 24.05 -2.71
CA LYS A 49 8.92 23.64 -2.97
C LYS A 49 7.98 24.29 -1.98
N TRP A 50 6.81 24.75 -2.41
CA TRP A 50 5.83 25.29 -1.48
C TRP A 50 5.22 24.20 -0.61
N VAL A 51 4.89 24.53 0.65
CA VAL A 51 4.35 23.55 1.61
C VAL A 51 2.97 23.08 1.18
N ASP A 52 2.10 23.98 0.72
CA ASP A 52 0.77 23.64 0.21
C ASP A 52 0.84 22.70 -1.00
N GLU A 53 1.68 22.99 -1.99
CA GLU A 53 1.90 22.11 -3.15
C GLU A 53 2.41 20.73 -2.72
N ALA A 54 3.39 20.69 -1.81
CA ALA A 54 3.92 19.44 -1.30
C ALA A 54 2.89 18.60 -0.54
N LEU A 55 2.00 19.25 0.22
CA LEU A 55 0.91 18.57 0.94
C LEU A 55 -0.16 18.06 -0.02
N LEU A 56 -0.54 18.85 -1.04
CA LEU A 56 -1.50 18.43 -2.05
C LEU A 56 -1.00 17.20 -2.81
N ASP A 57 0.25 17.21 -3.24
CA ASP A 57 0.88 16.06 -3.88
C ASP A 57 0.91 14.83 -2.96
N GLU A 58 1.16 15.02 -1.65
CA GLU A 58 1.15 13.94 -0.66
C GLU A 58 -0.24 13.31 -0.54
N ILE A 59 -1.27 14.14 -0.40
CA ILE A 59 -2.66 13.70 -0.29
C ILE A 59 -3.07 12.93 -1.55
N GLN A 60 -2.72 13.44 -2.74
CA GLN A 60 -3.03 12.78 -4.00
C GLN A 60 -2.37 11.39 -4.09
N ARG A 61 -1.08 11.28 -3.76
CA ARG A 61 -0.40 9.96 -3.74
C ARG A 61 -0.99 9.01 -2.71
N MET A 62 -1.32 9.52 -1.51
CA MET A 62 -1.97 8.71 -0.48
C MET A 62 -3.32 8.19 -0.96
N HIS A 63 -4.10 9.01 -1.68
CA HIS A 63 -5.37 8.60 -2.25
C HIS A 63 -5.21 7.49 -3.30
N GLU A 64 -4.25 7.64 -4.23
CA GLU A 64 -3.93 6.63 -5.24
C GLU A 64 -3.49 5.31 -4.59
N GLN A 65 -2.60 5.38 -3.60
CA GLN A 65 -2.14 4.21 -2.85
C GLN A 65 -3.30 3.55 -2.09
N GLN A 66 -4.19 4.34 -1.50
CA GLN A 66 -5.38 3.82 -0.81
C GLN A 66 -6.31 3.08 -1.79
N SER A 67 -6.52 3.61 -2.99
CA SER A 67 -7.32 2.95 -4.02
C SER A 67 -6.71 1.61 -4.42
N SER A 68 -5.40 1.58 -4.73
CA SER A 68 -4.69 0.33 -5.08
C SER A 68 -4.78 -0.71 -3.97
N MET A 69 -4.55 -0.31 -2.71
CA MET A 69 -4.66 -1.22 -1.57
C MET A 69 -6.09 -1.76 -1.39
N ALA A 70 -7.11 -0.95 -1.62
CA ALA A 70 -8.49 -1.41 -1.53
C ALA A 70 -8.80 -2.48 -2.58
N GLU A 71 -8.35 -2.28 -3.82
CA GLU A 71 -8.48 -3.26 -4.92
C GLU A 71 -7.75 -4.57 -4.62
N GLU A 72 -6.51 -4.50 -4.13
CA GLU A 72 -5.74 -5.69 -3.73
C GLU A 72 -6.43 -6.46 -2.59
N ILE A 73 -6.98 -5.76 -1.60
CA ILE A 73 -7.72 -6.39 -0.49
C ILE A 73 -8.97 -7.09 -1.01
N GLU A 74 -9.74 -6.46 -1.92
CA GLU A 74 -10.91 -7.12 -2.53
C GLU A 74 -10.51 -8.35 -3.35
N TYR A 75 -9.44 -8.25 -4.14
CA TYR A 75 -8.91 -9.37 -4.90
C TYR A 75 -8.50 -10.54 -4.00
N LEU A 76 -7.76 -10.27 -2.92
CA LEU A 76 -7.34 -11.28 -1.96
C LEU A 76 -8.53 -11.90 -1.24
N ARG A 77 -9.53 -11.10 -0.84
CA ARG A 77 -10.78 -11.61 -0.24
C ARG A 77 -11.52 -12.56 -1.17
N SER A 78 -11.65 -12.18 -2.45
CA SER A 78 -12.31 -13.00 -3.47
C SER A 78 -11.57 -14.31 -3.71
N SER A 79 -10.23 -14.25 -3.84
CA SER A 79 -9.38 -15.41 -4.04
C SER A 79 -9.42 -16.35 -2.84
N LEU A 80 -9.32 -15.81 -1.62
CA LEU A 80 -9.41 -16.58 -0.38
C LEU A 80 -10.77 -17.28 -0.28
N LYS A 81 -11.88 -16.57 -0.56
CA LYS A 81 -13.22 -17.16 -0.54
C LYS A 81 -13.32 -18.38 -1.44
N LYS A 82 -12.80 -18.31 -2.67
CA LYS A 82 -12.78 -19.45 -3.61
C LYS A 82 -11.98 -20.62 -3.06
N THR A 83 -10.77 -20.38 -2.57
CA THR A 83 -9.92 -21.47 -2.02
C THR A 83 -10.56 -22.15 -0.81
N VAL A 84 -11.25 -21.39 0.04
CA VAL A 84 -11.98 -21.95 1.19
C VAL A 84 -13.18 -22.77 0.73
N GLU A 85 -13.96 -22.28 -0.25
CA GLU A 85 -15.08 -23.02 -0.83
C GLU A 85 -14.61 -24.35 -1.45
N GLU A 86 -13.51 -24.34 -2.20
CA GLU A 86 -12.90 -25.54 -2.79
C GLU A 86 -12.47 -26.54 -1.72
N ALA A 87 -11.76 -26.08 -0.67
CA ALA A 87 -11.32 -26.93 0.43
C ALA A 87 -12.50 -27.55 1.23
N VAL A 88 -13.58 -26.79 1.43
CA VAL A 88 -14.80 -27.28 2.10
C VAL A 88 -15.48 -28.37 1.27
N ILE A 89 -15.56 -28.19 -0.05
CA ILE A 89 -16.11 -29.20 -0.96
C ILE A 89 -15.27 -30.49 -0.94
N GLU A 90 -13.94 -30.36 -0.95
CA GLU A 90 -13.02 -31.51 -0.89
C GLU A 90 -13.16 -32.27 0.43
N HIS A 91 -13.20 -31.55 1.57
CA HIS A 91 -13.36 -32.16 2.88
C HIS A 91 -14.71 -32.90 3.01
N LYS A 92 -15.80 -32.33 2.46
CA LYS A 92 -17.11 -32.99 2.45
C LYS A 92 -17.10 -34.29 1.64
N LYS A 93 -16.52 -34.27 0.43
CA LYS A 93 -16.40 -35.46 -0.43
C LYS A 93 -15.59 -36.56 0.26
N SER A 94 -14.47 -36.20 0.89
CA SER A 94 -13.64 -37.15 1.64
C SER A 94 -14.42 -37.81 2.78
N GLY A 95 -15.20 -37.03 3.54
CA GLY A 95 -16.08 -37.54 4.58
C GLY A 95 -17.15 -38.52 4.08
N ASP A 96 -17.83 -38.18 2.97
CA ASP A 96 -18.86 -39.05 2.36
C ASP A 96 -18.27 -40.39 1.90
N VAL A 97 -17.08 -40.38 1.27
CA VAL A 97 -16.37 -41.59 0.85
C VAL A 97 -15.97 -42.46 2.05
N GLY A 98 -15.49 -41.84 3.14
CA GLY A 98 -15.15 -42.55 4.37
C GLY A 98 -16.35 -43.23 5.03
N LEU A 99 -17.51 -42.57 5.05
CA LEU A 99 -18.76 -43.11 5.57
C LEU A 99 -19.21 -44.35 4.76
N ILE A 100 -19.22 -44.24 3.43
CA ILE A 100 -19.61 -45.33 2.53
C ILE A 100 -18.69 -46.54 2.71
N GLY A 101 -17.37 -46.33 2.77
CA GLY A 101 -16.39 -47.40 2.97
C GLY A 101 -16.60 -48.15 4.29
N SER A 102 -16.94 -47.42 5.37
CA SER A 102 -17.25 -48.00 6.67
C SER A 102 -18.50 -48.88 6.62
N ILE A 103 -19.58 -48.39 5.99
CA ILE A 103 -20.83 -49.14 5.82
C ILE A 103 -20.59 -50.43 5.00
N LEU A 104 -19.88 -50.33 3.88
CA LEU A 104 -19.57 -51.48 3.03
C LEU A 104 -18.75 -52.54 3.78
N THR A 105 -17.82 -52.10 4.63
CA THR A 105 -17.01 -53.00 5.46
C THR A 105 -17.89 -53.75 6.47
N ILE A 106 -18.82 -53.05 7.14
CA ILE A 106 -19.76 -53.67 8.08
C ILE A 106 -20.68 -54.67 7.37
N LEU A 107 -21.22 -54.31 6.21
CA LEU A 107 -22.08 -55.21 5.41
C LEU A 107 -21.33 -56.47 4.96
N TYR A 108 -20.08 -56.34 4.53
CA TYR A 108 -19.25 -57.48 4.14
C TYR A 108 -19.03 -58.45 5.31
N LEU A 109 -18.76 -57.93 6.52
CA LEU A 109 -18.61 -58.74 7.72
C LEU A 109 -19.91 -59.46 8.11
N TRP A 110 -21.06 -58.82 7.92
CA TRP A 110 -22.38 -59.41 8.15
C TRP A 110 -22.71 -60.57 7.20
N ILE A 111 -22.36 -60.44 5.92
CA ILE A 111 -22.62 -61.50 4.91
C ILE A 111 -21.76 -62.76 5.17
N LYS A 112 -20.61 -62.60 5.83
CA LYS A 112 -19.62 -63.66 6.04
C LYS A 112 -19.80 -64.43 7.37
N SER A 113 -20.65 -63.96 8.27
CA SER A 113 -21.06 -64.68 9.50
C SER A 113 -22.28 -65.56 9.23
#